data_AF-A0A078MAA4-F1
#
_entry.id   AF-A0A078MAA4-F1
#
_cell.length_a   1.000
_cell.length_b   1.000
_cell.length_c   1.000
_cell.angle_alpha   90.00
_cell.angle_beta   90.00
_cell.angle_gamma   90.00
#
_symmetry.space_group_name_H-M   'P 1'
#
loop_
_entity.id
_entity.type
_entity.pdbx_description
1 polymer ?
#
loop_
_entity_poly.entity_id
_entity_poly.type
_entity_poly.pdbx_seq_one_letter_code
_entity_poly.pdbx_strand_id
1 'polypeptide(L)'
;MPPDSVDFINLSGKIQLISLLENMQQKSTVQEYIDYCEYCLHIVRHGIEISYCEVMDFIGVGNDTVPAEISIEVRFLLEMFDHISMSLAKLPKADAQNTVLECYTNFCGFETALNFHLSAYIFLVRTYQTRVPIFKESLPITLRHYREMMLKYERYKRNEYLTDEMIKDICVRRDQQIQFAL
;
A
#
# COMPACT_ATOMS: atom_id res chain seq x y z
N MET A 1 30.49 0.90 -13.54
CA MET A 1 30.53 0.11 -12.29
C MET A 1 29.39 0.62 -11.42
N PRO A 2 28.43 -0.22 -11.03
CA PRO A 2 27.49 0.14 -9.98
C PRO A 2 28.27 0.26 -8.66
N PRO A 3 27.97 1.22 -7.78
CA PRO A 3 28.66 1.33 -6.50
C PRO A 3 28.31 0.13 -5.63
N ASP A 4 29.34 -0.39 -4.97
CA ASP A 4 29.31 -1.53 -4.08
C ASP A 4 28.14 -1.43 -3.08
N SER A 5 27.44 -2.55 -2.86
CA SER A 5 26.40 -2.68 -1.86
C SER A 5 26.94 -2.22 -0.50
N VAL A 6 26.47 -1.09 -0.02
CA VAL A 6 26.89 -0.54 1.26
C VAL A 6 26.36 -1.47 2.35
N ASP A 7 27.28 -2.11 3.06
CA ASP A 7 26.97 -3.04 4.14
C ASP A 7 26.74 -2.23 5.43
N PHE A 8 25.51 -1.73 5.62
CA PHE A 8 25.13 -0.77 6.67
C PHE A 8 25.23 -1.30 8.11
N ILE A 9 25.61 -2.57 8.27
CA ILE A 9 25.81 -3.24 9.56
C ILE A 9 27.21 -2.94 10.13
N ASN A 10 28.18 -2.55 9.29
CA ASN A 10 29.54 -2.22 9.73
C ASN A 10 29.68 -0.76 10.23
N LEU A 11 30.73 -0.49 11.01
CA LEU A 11 30.97 0.83 11.64
C LEU A 11 31.03 1.98 10.62
N SER A 12 31.57 1.72 9.43
CA SER A 12 31.67 2.70 8.34
C SER A 12 30.29 3.07 7.78
N GLY A 13 29.42 2.07 7.55
CA GLY A 13 28.05 2.28 7.10
C GLY A 13 27.21 3.07 8.12
N LYS A 14 27.38 2.80 9.42
CA LYS A 14 26.72 3.58 10.48
C LYS A 14 27.14 5.05 10.49
N ILE A 15 28.43 5.34 10.31
CA ILE A 15 28.93 6.72 10.24
C ILE A 15 28.32 7.45 9.03
N GLN A 16 28.25 6.80 7.86
CA GLN A 16 27.63 7.37 6.66
C GLN A 16 26.15 7.68 6.86
N LEU A 17 25.39 6.77 7.47
CA LEU A 17 23.98 6.96 7.80
C LEU A 17 23.75 8.14 8.74
N ILE A 18 24.56 8.25 9.79
CA ILE A 18 24.47 9.36 10.76
C ILE A 18 24.71 10.69 10.04
N SER A 19 25.79 10.79 9.24
CA SER A 19 26.10 12.01 8.51
C SER A 19 25.02 12.39 7.49
N LEU A 20 24.39 11.41 6.84
CA LEU A 20 23.29 11.65 5.90
C LEU A 20 22.05 12.20 6.63
N LEU A 21 21.64 11.57 7.73
CA LEU A 21 20.48 12.00 8.51
C LEU A 21 20.68 13.38 9.16
N GLU A 22 21.88 13.69 9.66
CA GLU A 22 22.24 15.03 10.16
C GLU A 22 22.16 16.10 9.05
N ASN A 23 22.58 15.76 7.83
CA ASN A 23 22.50 16.65 6.68
C ASN A 23 21.04 16.89 6.24
N MET A 24 20.22 15.83 6.22
CA MET A 24 18.78 15.92 5.96
C MET A 24 18.07 16.81 6.99
N GLN A 25 18.39 16.63 8.28
CA GLN A 25 17.87 17.46 9.37
C GLN A 25 18.20 18.94 9.17
N GLN A 26 19.47 19.27 8.92
CA GLN A 26 19.93 20.66 8.78
C GLN A 26 19.35 21.40 7.57
N LYS A 27 18.92 20.67 6.53
CA LYS A 27 18.36 21.24 5.30
C LYS A 27 16.85 21.52 5.37
N SER A 28 16.16 21.01 6.38
CA SER A 28 14.72 21.15 6.51
C SER A 28 14.36 22.21 7.55
N THR A 29 13.24 22.90 7.33
CA THR A 29 12.62 23.81 8.30
C THR A 29 11.29 23.24 8.83
N VAL A 30 10.91 22.03 8.39
CA VAL A 30 9.68 21.36 8.79
C VAL A 30 9.94 20.56 10.06
N GLN A 31 9.33 20.96 11.18
CA GLN A 31 9.58 20.36 12.50
C GLN A 31 9.33 18.85 12.53
N GLU A 32 8.22 18.38 11.94
CA GLU A 32 7.91 16.94 11.86
C GLU A 32 8.99 16.13 11.14
N TYR A 33 9.58 16.69 10.08
CA TYR A 33 10.68 16.06 9.35
C TYR A 33 11.97 16.05 10.17
N ILE A 34 12.25 17.14 10.90
CA ILE A 34 13.39 17.24 11.81
C ILE A 34 13.27 16.20 12.93
N ASP A 35 12.09 16.10 13.55
CA ASP A 35 11.80 15.12 14.62
C ASP A 35 11.98 13.68 14.12
N TYR A 36 11.56 13.40 12.88
CA TYR A 36 11.73 12.09 12.27
C TYR A 36 13.19 11.77 11.94
N CYS A 37 13.99 12.76 11.51
CA CYS A 37 15.44 12.61 11.39
C CYS A 37 16.09 12.28 12.74
N GLU A 38 15.67 12.94 13.83
CA GLU A 38 16.19 12.67 15.18
C GLU A 38 15.86 11.25 15.67
N TYR A 39 14.63 10.79 15.41
CA TYR A 39 14.21 9.42 15.68
C TYR A 39 15.08 8.40 14.91
N CYS A 40 15.31 8.63 13.61
CA CYS A 40 16.17 7.77 12.79
C CYS A 40 17.62 7.79 13.29
N LEU A 41 18.15 8.96 13.70
CA LEU A 41 19.48 9.09 14.29
C LEU A 41 19.59 8.30 15.60
N HIS A 42 18.55 8.28 16.41
CA HIS A 42 18.50 7.52 17.65
C HIS A 42 18.60 6.00 17.37
N ILE A 43 17.86 5.50 16.38
CA ILE A 43 17.91 4.08 15.95
C ILE A 43 19.32 3.69 15.54
N VAL A 44 19.97 4.49 14.68
CA VAL A 44 21.31 4.18 14.13
C VAL A 44 22.39 4.26 15.21
N ARG A 45 22.35 5.27 16.07
CA ARG A 45 23.34 5.46 17.15
C ARG A 45 23.28 4.35 18.21
N HIS A 46 22.07 3.88 18.53
CA HIS A 46 21.88 2.82 19.53
C HIS A 46 21.91 1.41 18.93
N GLY A 47 22.01 1.27 17.61
CA GLY A 47 22.08 -0.02 16.94
C GLY A 47 20.81 -0.86 17.11
N ILE A 48 19.64 -0.22 17.10
CA ILE A 48 18.33 -0.90 17.24
C ILE A 48 17.99 -1.60 15.92
N GLU A 49 18.57 -2.78 15.69
CA GLU A 49 18.55 -3.51 14.41
C GLU A 49 17.14 -3.72 13.84
N ILE A 50 16.15 -4.03 14.69
CA ILE A 50 14.75 -4.25 14.27
C ILE A 50 14.11 -3.04 13.58
N SER A 51 14.63 -1.84 13.82
CA SER A 51 14.12 -0.59 13.25
C SER A 51 14.98 -0.06 12.10
N TYR A 52 16.01 -0.79 11.65
CA TYR A 52 16.86 -0.32 10.55
C TYR A 52 16.12 -0.23 9.22
N CYS A 53 15.16 -1.13 8.94
CA CYS A 53 14.34 -1.04 7.72
C CYS A 53 13.62 0.31 7.59
N GLU A 54 13.11 0.84 8.70
CA GLU A 54 12.44 2.15 8.75
C GLU A 54 13.40 3.30 8.43
N VAL A 55 14.65 3.21 8.93
CA VAL A 55 15.71 4.17 8.61
C VAL A 55 16.07 4.10 7.13
N MET A 56 16.23 2.88 6.59
CA MET A 56 16.60 2.65 5.19
C MET A 56 15.52 3.14 4.22
N ASP A 57 14.24 2.95 4.56
CA ASP A 57 13.10 3.46 3.80
C ASP A 57 13.07 5.00 3.83
N PHE A 58 13.35 5.61 4.99
CA PHE A 58 13.35 7.06 5.14
C PHE A 58 14.42 7.76 4.30
N ILE A 59 15.62 7.18 4.24
CA ILE A 59 16.73 7.72 3.44
C ILE A 59 16.69 7.27 1.98
N GLY A 60 15.71 6.44 1.60
CA GLY A 60 15.55 5.94 0.23
C GLY A 60 16.64 4.96 -0.23
N VAL A 61 17.30 4.26 0.70
CA VAL A 61 18.35 3.27 0.43
C VAL A 61 17.86 1.82 0.60
N GLY A 62 16.55 1.62 0.79
CA GLY A 62 15.93 0.33 0.48
C GLY A 62 16.23 0.00 -0.99
N ASN A 63 17.13 -0.97 -1.21
CA ASN A 63 17.72 -1.29 -2.52
C ASN A 63 16.72 -1.81 -3.57
N ASP A 64 15.46 -1.94 -3.21
CA ASP A 64 14.43 -2.38 -4.10
C ASP A 64 13.51 -1.20 -4.39
N THR A 65 13.81 -0.45 -5.46
CA THR A 65 12.82 0.48 -6.01
C THR A 65 11.57 -0.31 -6.34
N VAL A 66 10.41 0.13 -5.86
CA VAL A 66 9.14 -0.50 -6.23
C VAL A 66 9.09 -0.57 -7.76
N PRO A 67 9.02 -1.78 -8.35
CA PRO A 67 8.96 -1.93 -9.79
C PRO A 67 7.79 -1.14 -10.37
N ALA A 68 7.98 -0.59 -11.57
CA ALA A 68 6.97 0.25 -12.21
C ALA A 68 5.65 -0.51 -12.39
N GLU A 69 5.73 -1.78 -12.76
CA GLU A 69 4.59 -2.69 -12.89
C GLU A 69 3.82 -2.85 -11.58
N ILE A 70 4.50 -2.91 -10.43
CA ILE A 70 3.84 -3.00 -9.12
C ILE A 70 3.17 -1.66 -8.79
N SER A 71 3.85 -0.54 -9.07
CA SER A 71 3.27 0.79 -8.86
C SER A 71 2.01 1.03 -9.70
N ILE A 72 2.02 0.58 -10.95
CA ILE A 72 0.86 0.64 -11.86
C ILE A 72 -0.25 -0.28 -11.36
N GLU A 73 0.08 -1.51 -10.98
CA GLU A 73 -0.87 -2.49 -10.45
C GLU A 73 -1.60 -1.94 -9.21
N VAL A 74 -0.86 -1.41 -8.25
CA VAL A 74 -1.43 -0.84 -7.02
C VAL A 74 -2.30 0.38 -7.34
N ARG A 75 -1.86 1.27 -8.24
CA ARG A 75 -2.68 2.42 -8.65
C ARG A 75 -4.01 1.97 -9.25
N PHE A 76 -3.96 1.03 -10.21
CA PHE A 76 -5.16 0.52 -10.88
C PHE A 76 -6.11 -0.17 -9.90
N LEU A 77 -5.57 -0.92 -8.93
CA LEU A 77 -6.36 -1.56 -7.88
C LEU A 77 -7.12 -0.53 -7.03
N LEU A 78 -6.45 0.55 -6.63
CA LEU A 78 -7.07 1.59 -5.80
C LEU A 78 -8.10 2.40 -6.60
N GLU A 79 -7.84 2.69 -7.87
CA GLU A 79 -8.82 3.30 -8.77
C GLU A 79 -10.09 2.45 -8.91
N MET A 80 -9.95 1.13 -9.01
CA MET A 80 -11.09 0.20 -9.01
C MET A 80 -11.93 0.30 -7.73
N PHE A 81 -11.29 0.27 -6.56
CA PHE A 81 -12.01 0.35 -5.28
C PHE A 81 -12.67 1.71 -5.06
N ASP A 82 -12.03 2.80 -5.50
CA ASP A 82 -12.63 4.13 -5.46
C ASP A 82 -13.88 4.20 -6.34
N HIS A 83 -13.81 3.66 -7.58
CA HIS A 83 -14.95 3.58 -8.49
C HIS A 83 -16.08 2.71 -7.93
N ILE A 84 -15.78 1.57 -7.31
CA ILE A 84 -16.78 0.73 -6.62
C ILE A 84 -17.46 1.52 -5.50
N SER A 85 -16.69 2.21 -4.65
CA SER A 85 -17.21 3.03 -3.55
C SER A 85 -18.14 4.14 -4.06
N MET A 86 -17.71 4.87 -5.08
CA MET A 86 -18.52 5.91 -5.73
C MET A 86 -19.81 5.35 -6.33
N SER A 87 -19.74 4.18 -6.96
CA SER A 87 -20.89 3.52 -7.58
C SER A 87 -21.91 3.03 -6.54
N LEU A 88 -21.43 2.42 -5.45
CA LEU A 88 -22.29 2.01 -4.32
C LEU A 88 -23.05 3.20 -3.72
N ALA A 89 -22.43 4.39 -3.66
CA ALA A 89 -23.08 5.60 -3.17
C ALA A 89 -24.20 6.12 -4.09
N LYS A 90 -24.27 5.66 -5.35
CA LYS A 90 -25.34 6.01 -6.31
C LYS A 90 -26.46 4.98 -6.37
N LEU A 91 -26.23 3.76 -5.89
CA LEU A 91 -27.25 2.73 -5.88
C LEU A 91 -28.34 3.00 -4.84
N PRO A 92 -29.56 2.46 -5.01
CA PRO A 92 -30.55 2.43 -3.96
C PRO A 92 -29.97 1.79 -2.68
N LYS A 93 -30.32 2.35 -1.51
CA LYS A 93 -29.74 1.96 -0.23
C LYS A 93 -29.83 0.45 0.05
N ALA A 94 -30.96 -0.17 -0.30
CA ALA A 94 -31.17 -1.60 -0.13
C ALA A 94 -30.19 -2.43 -0.98
N ASP A 95 -30.00 -2.06 -2.24
CA ASP A 95 -29.14 -2.78 -3.18
C ASP A 95 -27.66 -2.61 -2.81
N ALA A 96 -27.26 -1.40 -2.42
CA ALA A 96 -25.92 -1.13 -1.90
C ALA A 96 -25.62 -1.98 -0.66
N GLN A 97 -26.54 -2.03 0.31
CA GLN A 97 -26.38 -2.82 1.52
C GLN A 97 -26.28 -4.32 1.22
N ASN A 98 -27.16 -4.84 0.36
CA ASN A 98 -27.12 -6.25 -0.06
C ASN A 98 -25.79 -6.58 -0.75
N THR A 99 -25.30 -5.70 -1.62
CA THR A 99 -24.03 -5.90 -2.33
C THR A 99 -22.83 -5.94 -1.37
N VAL A 100 -22.77 -5.02 -0.39
CA VAL A 100 -21.71 -5.00 0.64
C VAL A 100 -21.75 -6.25 1.52
N LEU A 101 -22.94 -6.78 1.82
CA LEU A 101 -23.12 -8.00 2.60
C LEU A 101 -22.69 -9.26 1.82
N GLU A 102 -22.89 -9.29 0.50
CA GLU A 102 -22.56 -10.46 -0.31
C GLU A 102 -21.11 -10.48 -0.80
N CYS A 103 -20.48 -9.31 -0.93
CA CYS A 103 -19.21 -9.16 -1.63
C CYS A 103 -18.17 -8.40 -0.81
N TYR A 104 -16.90 -8.63 -1.15
CA TYR A 104 -15.79 -7.82 -0.67
C TYR A 104 -15.64 -6.54 -1.49
N THR A 105 -16.40 -5.51 -1.13
CA THR A 105 -16.43 -4.22 -1.84
C THR A 105 -15.38 -3.22 -1.34
N ASN A 106 -14.71 -3.53 -0.22
CA ASN A 106 -13.73 -2.66 0.42
C ASN A 106 -12.31 -3.19 0.23
N PHE A 107 -11.35 -2.28 0.09
CA PHE A 107 -9.94 -2.65 0.05
C PHE A 107 -9.47 -3.12 1.44
N CYS A 108 -8.85 -4.30 1.50
CA CYS A 108 -8.44 -4.95 2.75
C CYS A 108 -6.93 -4.82 3.04
N GLY A 109 -6.21 -4.00 2.26
CA GLY A 109 -4.75 -3.94 2.34
C GLY A 109 -4.07 -5.10 1.61
N PHE A 110 -2.77 -5.22 1.84
CA PHE A 110 -1.92 -6.28 1.31
C PHE A 110 -1.39 -7.18 2.43
N GLU A 111 -1.05 -8.41 2.07
CA GLU A 111 -0.34 -9.34 2.95
C GLU A 111 1.03 -8.77 3.32
N THR A 112 1.50 -9.02 4.55
CA THR A 112 2.77 -8.48 5.05
C THR A 112 3.99 -8.95 4.25
N ALA A 113 3.89 -10.08 3.54
CA ALA A 113 4.94 -10.58 2.65
C ALA A 113 5.07 -9.77 1.34
N LEU A 114 4.10 -8.91 1.00
CA LEU A 114 4.07 -8.12 -0.23
C LEU A 114 4.62 -6.71 -0.01
N ASN A 115 5.90 -6.64 0.39
CA ASN A 115 6.57 -5.41 0.79
C ASN A 115 6.48 -4.30 -0.29
N PHE A 116 6.66 -4.62 -1.58
CA PHE A 116 6.56 -3.61 -2.65
C PHE A 116 5.16 -3.04 -2.83
N HIS A 117 4.13 -3.88 -2.76
CA HIS A 117 2.74 -3.43 -2.87
C HIS A 117 2.34 -2.55 -1.69
N LEU A 118 2.79 -2.92 -0.49
CA LEU A 118 2.57 -2.12 0.71
C LEU A 118 3.27 -0.76 0.63
N SER A 119 4.54 -0.74 0.22
CA SER A 119 5.30 0.51 0.02
C SER A 119 4.66 1.41 -1.03
N ALA A 120 4.20 0.85 -2.16
CA ALA A 120 3.49 1.60 -3.19
C ALA A 120 2.19 2.21 -2.66
N TYR A 121 1.40 1.45 -1.89
CA TYR A 121 0.17 1.94 -1.27
C TYR A 121 0.44 3.09 -0.30
N ILE A 122 1.40 2.90 0.62
CA ILE A 122 1.78 3.92 1.61
C ILE A 122 2.22 5.20 0.91
N PHE A 123 3.02 5.08 -0.15
CA PHE A 123 3.45 6.23 -0.95
C PHE A 123 2.25 6.98 -1.55
N LEU A 124 1.31 6.26 -2.18
CA LEU A 124 0.13 6.88 -2.81
C LEU A 124 -0.77 7.58 -1.79
N VAL A 125 -0.94 7.00 -0.59
CA VAL A 125 -1.72 7.62 0.50
C VAL A 125 -1.02 8.86 1.04
N ARG A 126 0.29 8.78 1.35
CA ARG A 126 1.06 9.91 1.91
C ARG A 126 1.20 11.07 0.95
N THR A 127 1.23 10.80 -0.36
CA THR A 127 1.29 11.83 -1.41
C THR A 127 -0.10 12.30 -1.87
N TYR A 128 -1.18 11.90 -1.17
CA TYR A 128 -2.56 12.28 -1.47
C TYR A 128 -3.04 11.90 -2.87
N GLN A 129 -2.43 10.89 -3.51
CA GLN A 129 -2.84 10.39 -4.82
C GLN A 129 -4.02 9.41 -4.74
N THR A 130 -4.34 8.92 -3.55
CA THR A 130 -5.50 8.06 -3.29
C THR A 130 -6.03 8.31 -1.87
N ARG A 131 -7.32 8.01 -1.64
CA ARG A 131 -7.97 8.10 -0.32
C ARG A 131 -8.62 6.78 0.11
N VAL A 132 -8.38 5.70 -0.62
CA VAL A 132 -8.97 4.39 -0.33
C VAL A 132 -8.40 3.85 0.99
N PRO A 133 -9.22 3.73 2.04
CA PRO A 133 -8.74 3.24 3.34
C PRO A 133 -8.70 1.71 3.37
N ILE A 134 -7.90 1.17 4.30
CA ILE A 134 -7.85 -0.26 4.59
C ILE A 134 -8.97 -0.62 5.57
N PHE A 135 -9.77 -1.63 5.21
CA PHE A 135 -10.77 -2.22 6.09
C PHE A 135 -10.33 -3.58 6.59
N LYS A 136 -10.69 -3.90 7.83
CA LYS A 136 -10.48 -5.23 8.40
C LYS A 136 -11.69 -6.09 8.09
N GLU A 137 -11.42 -7.23 7.44
CA GLU A 137 -12.41 -8.25 7.14
C GLU A 137 -12.07 -9.56 7.88
N SER A 138 -13.07 -10.43 8.04
CA SER A 138 -12.90 -11.70 8.76
C SER A 138 -12.00 -12.69 8.01
N LEU A 139 -12.07 -12.70 6.68
CA LEU A 139 -11.17 -13.48 5.82
C LEU A 139 -10.37 -12.53 4.93
N PRO A 140 -9.04 -12.73 4.83
CA PRO A 140 -8.18 -11.87 4.02
C PRO A 140 -8.39 -12.12 2.53
N ILE A 141 -8.33 -11.03 1.75
CA ILE A 141 -8.24 -11.08 0.29
C ILE A 141 -6.75 -11.09 -0.07
N THR A 142 -6.33 -12.09 -0.86
CA THR A 142 -4.95 -12.22 -1.33
C THR A 142 -4.73 -11.39 -2.60
N LEU A 143 -3.46 -11.19 -2.98
CA LEU A 143 -3.12 -10.52 -4.24
C LEU A 143 -3.71 -11.23 -5.47
N ARG A 144 -3.83 -12.56 -5.44
CA ARG A 144 -4.46 -13.32 -6.52
C ARG A 144 -5.90 -12.88 -6.74
N HIS A 145 -6.68 -12.75 -5.67
CA HIS A 145 -8.05 -12.29 -5.75
C HIS A 145 -8.15 -10.87 -6.30
N TYR A 146 -7.28 -9.95 -5.87
CA TYR A 146 -7.25 -8.59 -6.44
C TYR A 146 -6.97 -8.59 -7.94
N ARG A 147 -6.04 -9.42 -8.42
CA ARG A 147 -5.75 -9.57 -9.85
C ARG A 147 -6.96 -10.07 -10.64
N GLU A 148 -7.68 -11.05 -10.09
CA GLU A 148 -8.92 -11.54 -10.70
C GLU A 148 -10.00 -10.44 -10.75
N MET A 149 -10.18 -9.68 -9.67
CA MET A 149 -11.10 -8.53 -9.63
C MET A 149 -10.74 -7.48 -10.69
N MET A 150 -9.46 -7.12 -10.80
CA MET A 150 -8.96 -6.15 -11.78
C MET A 150 -9.22 -6.59 -13.22
N LEU A 151 -9.04 -7.88 -13.53
CA LEU A 151 -9.32 -8.44 -14.86
C LEU A 151 -10.81 -8.35 -15.23
N LYS A 152 -11.71 -8.55 -14.27
CA LYS A 152 -13.15 -8.38 -14.48
C LYS A 152 -13.51 -6.91 -14.62
N TYR A 153 -12.96 -6.07 -13.75
CA TYR A 153 -13.18 -4.62 -13.74
C TYR A 153 -12.81 -3.94 -15.07
N GLU A 154 -11.76 -4.41 -15.74
CA GLU A 154 -11.38 -3.92 -17.08
C GLU A 154 -12.55 -3.89 -18.08
N ARG A 155 -13.50 -4.81 -17.98
CA ARG A 155 -14.70 -4.87 -18.84
C ARG A 155 -15.66 -3.69 -18.60
N TYR A 156 -15.63 -3.13 -17.39
CA TYR A 156 -16.61 -2.15 -16.92
C TYR A 156 -16.02 -0.76 -16.60
N LYS A 157 -14.68 -0.61 -16.60
CA LYS A 157 -13.99 0.62 -16.16
C LYS A 157 -14.38 1.90 -16.91
N ARG A 158 -15.01 1.79 -18.09
CA ARG A 158 -15.46 2.93 -18.90
C ARG A 158 -16.87 3.42 -18.54
N ASN A 159 -17.61 2.67 -17.72
CA ASN A 159 -18.89 3.15 -17.20
C ASN A 159 -18.64 4.27 -16.18
N GLU A 160 -19.49 5.30 -16.16
CA GLU A 160 -19.39 6.38 -15.17
C GLU A 160 -19.69 5.88 -13.75
N TYR A 161 -20.66 4.97 -13.63
CA TYR A 161 -20.97 4.25 -12.40
C TYR A 161 -21.27 2.78 -12.73
N LEU A 162 -20.87 1.89 -11.83
CA LEU A 162 -21.14 0.46 -11.91
C LEU A 162 -22.54 0.15 -11.37
N THR A 163 -23.25 -0.78 -12.02
CA THR A 163 -24.48 -1.35 -11.48
C THR A 163 -24.17 -2.36 -10.37
N ASP A 164 -25.19 -2.76 -9.61
CA ASP A 164 -25.07 -3.82 -8.61
C ASP A 164 -24.55 -5.13 -9.21
N GLU A 165 -25.09 -5.55 -10.36
CA GLU A 165 -24.67 -6.75 -11.08
C GLU A 165 -23.20 -6.67 -11.50
N MET A 166 -22.73 -5.51 -11.98
CA MET A 166 -21.33 -5.31 -12.35
C MET A 166 -20.42 -5.40 -11.13
N ILE A 167 -20.80 -4.79 -10.00
CA ILE A 167 -20.02 -4.85 -8.76
C ILE A 167 -19.93 -6.30 -8.26
N LYS A 168 -21.04 -7.05 -8.32
CA LYS A 168 -21.09 -8.47 -7.94
C LYS A 168 -20.28 -9.38 -8.87
N ASP A 169 -20.18 -9.06 -10.16
CA ASP A 169 -19.27 -9.77 -11.07
C ASP A 169 -17.81 -9.51 -10.71
N ILE A 170 -17.46 -8.23 -10.54
CA ILE A 170 -16.09 -7.79 -10.23
C ILE A 170 -15.61 -8.38 -8.91
N CYS A 171 -16.38 -8.21 -7.84
CA CYS A 171 -15.93 -8.48 -6.49
C CYS A 171 -15.93 -9.96 -6.13
N VAL A 172 -15.05 -10.34 -5.22
CA VAL A 172 -15.08 -11.69 -4.63
C VAL A 172 -16.35 -11.81 -3.79
N ARG A 173 -17.14 -12.86 -4.02
CA ARG A 173 -18.30 -13.17 -3.20
C ARG A 173 -17.84 -13.83 -1.89
N ARG A 174 -18.48 -13.47 -0.78
CA ARG A 174 -18.07 -13.94 0.56
C ARG A 174 -18.26 -15.45 0.74
N ASP A 175 -19.27 -16.03 0.10
CA ASP A 175 -19.53 -17.49 0.08
C ASP A 175 -18.41 -18.28 -0.62
N GLN A 176 -17.81 -17.73 -1.69
CA GLN A 176 -16.71 -18.36 -2.41
C GLN A 176 -15.42 -18.40 -1.59
N GLN A 177 -15.17 -17.40 -0.76
CA GLN A 177 -13.99 -17.34 0.13
C GLN A 177 -14.03 -18.40 1.24
N ILE A 178 -15.21 -18.70 1.79
CA ILE A 178 -15.38 -19.72 2.83
C ILE A 178 -15.01 -21.12 2.30
N GLN A 179 -15.26 -21.40 1.02
CA GLN A 179 -14.94 -22.69 0.41
C GLN A 179 -13.44 -22.95 0.24
N PHE A 180 -12.60 -21.91 0.26
CA PHE A 180 -11.13 -22.05 0.20
C PHE A 180 -10.46 -22.09 1.58
N ALA A 181 -11.22 -21.82 2.66
CA ALA A 181 -10.72 -21.80 4.03
C ALA A 181 -11.04 -23.08 4.83
N LEU A 182 -11.84 -23.99 4.27
CA LEU A 182 -12.22 -25.30 4.81
C LEU A 182 -11.55 -26.42 4.01
#